data_AF-A0A7S1R340-F1
#
_entry.id   AF-A0A7S1R340-F1
#
_cell.length_a   1.000
_cell.length_b   1.000
_cell.length_c   1.000
_cell.angle_alpha   90.00
_cell.angle_beta   90.00
_cell.angle_gamma   90.00
#
_symmetry.space_group_name_H-M   'P 1'
#
loop_
_entity.id
_entity.type
_entity.pdbx_description
1 polymer ?
#
loop_
_entity_poly.entity_id
_entity_poly.type
_entity_poly.pdbx_seq_one_letter_code
_entity_poly.pdbx_strand_id
1 'polypeptide(L)'
;VSVLYCRDAMDNAATCLRGNTLTLVPYLPHHVRRYHEWMSDPELLALTCSEPLSLAEEEENQKSWLESDDKLTFIILRKGATGDSATDNSGVRYEMLGDCNAFLSTQDDTEAEVEVSLSESSYRRLGVAQEAIRLLMVYVARNVPRRRRMIAKILTHNTASIDLFTNRLGFEHFRDLKVFDESHFRRDLTDDGVV
;
A
#
# COMPACT_ATOMS: atom_id res chain seq x y z
N VAL A 1 10.92 -6.07 11.07
CA VAL A 1 9.60 -6.50 10.57
C VAL A 1 9.29 -7.86 11.14
N SER A 2 8.26 -7.97 11.97
CA SER A 2 7.75 -9.25 12.45
C SER A 2 6.49 -9.57 11.65
N VAL A 3 6.54 -10.59 10.81
CA VAL A 3 5.36 -11.17 10.16
C VAL A 3 4.66 -11.99 11.24
N LEU A 4 3.48 -11.55 11.67
CA LEU A 4 2.80 -12.19 12.80
C LEU A 4 2.05 -13.46 12.40
N TYR A 5 1.78 -13.64 11.11
CA TYR A 5 1.12 -14.82 10.55
C TYR A 5 1.30 -14.82 9.02
N CYS A 6 1.73 -15.94 8.44
CA CYS A 6 1.76 -16.18 7.00
C CYS A 6 1.47 -17.67 6.80
N ARG A 7 0.34 -18.01 6.16
CA ARG A 7 -0.04 -19.41 5.91
C ARG A 7 0.43 -19.89 4.54
N ASP A 8 0.43 -18.99 3.56
CA ASP A 8 0.97 -19.21 2.22
C ASP A 8 1.57 -17.90 1.71
N ALA A 9 2.70 -17.98 1.01
CA ALA A 9 3.57 -16.83 0.72
C ALA A 9 2.95 -15.79 -0.24
N MET A 10 1.81 -16.13 -0.87
CA MET A 10 1.03 -15.27 -1.77
C MET A 10 -0.32 -14.83 -1.19
N ASP A 11 -0.77 -15.42 -0.08
CA ASP A 11 -2.05 -15.07 0.55
C ASP A 11 -1.81 -14.03 1.65
N ASN A 12 -2.16 -12.77 1.38
CA ASN A 12 -2.08 -11.71 2.37
C ASN A 12 -3.33 -11.62 3.25
N ALA A 13 -4.40 -12.40 3.04
CA ALA A 13 -5.68 -12.28 3.76
C ALA A 13 -5.57 -12.50 5.28
N ALA A 14 -4.51 -13.19 5.73
CA ALA A 14 -4.21 -13.39 7.15
C ALA A 14 -2.87 -12.74 7.57
N THR A 15 -2.26 -11.91 6.73
CA THR A 15 -0.92 -11.38 6.95
C THR A 15 -0.95 -9.99 7.58
N CYS A 16 -0.23 -9.84 8.70
CA CYS A 16 -0.07 -8.57 9.40
C CYS A 16 1.42 -8.18 9.47
N LEU A 17 1.76 -7.00 8.96
CA LEU A 17 3.12 -6.46 8.92
C LEU A 17 3.27 -5.36 9.96
N ARG A 18 3.98 -5.66 11.04
CA ARG A 18 4.19 -4.72 12.13
C ARG A 18 5.45 -3.89 11.93
N GLY A 19 5.27 -2.58 11.88
CA GLY A 19 6.32 -1.58 11.94
C GLY A 19 6.58 -1.07 13.36
N ASN A 20 7.33 0.03 13.43
CA ASN A 20 7.62 0.76 14.65
C ASN A 20 6.41 1.61 15.08
N THR A 21 5.81 2.34 14.13
CA THR A 21 4.73 3.30 14.41
C THR A 21 3.39 2.89 13.82
N LEU A 22 3.40 2.07 12.77
CA LEU A 22 2.22 1.63 12.06
C LEU A 22 2.19 0.10 11.89
N THR A 23 1.04 -0.40 11.46
CA THR A 23 0.82 -1.81 11.13
C THR A 23 0.06 -1.88 9.81
N LEU A 24 0.51 -2.74 8.90
CA LEU A 24 -0.23 -3.06 7.68
C LEU A 24 -1.06 -4.31 7.95
N VAL A 25 -2.36 -4.22 7.71
CA VAL A 25 -3.31 -5.34 7.85
C VAL A 25 -4.02 -5.58 6.53
N PRO A 26 -4.58 -6.76 6.28
CA PRO A 26 -5.26 -7.05 5.01
C PRO A 26 -6.48 -6.13 4.84
N TYR A 27 -6.84 -5.79 3.61
CA TYR A 27 -8.11 -5.10 3.34
C TYR A 27 -9.28 -6.08 3.52
N LEU A 28 -10.11 -5.84 4.55
CA LEU A 28 -11.13 -6.77 5.03
C LEU A 28 -12.52 -6.10 5.05
N PRO A 29 -13.62 -6.88 5.09
CA PRO A 29 -14.98 -6.32 4.97
C PRO A 29 -15.32 -5.20 5.96
N HIS A 30 -14.77 -5.23 7.18
CA HIS A 30 -15.04 -4.19 8.18
C HIS A 30 -14.32 -2.85 7.90
N HIS A 31 -13.35 -2.81 6.98
CA HIS A 31 -12.69 -1.58 6.52
C HIS A 31 -13.47 -0.87 5.42
N VAL A 32 -14.32 -1.59 4.67
CA VAL A 32 -14.97 -1.12 3.43
C VAL A 32 -15.69 0.20 3.62
N ARG A 33 -16.51 0.33 4.68
CA ARG A 33 -17.27 1.56 4.91
C ARG A 33 -16.39 2.79 5.06
N ARG A 34 -15.30 2.69 5.83
CA ARG A 34 -14.37 3.81 6.04
C ARG A 34 -13.52 4.08 4.80
N TYR A 35 -13.12 3.03 4.08
CA TYR A 35 -12.39 3.16 2.82
C TYR A 35 -13.25 3.86 1.74
N HIS A 36 -14.53 3.48 1.62
CA HIS A 36 -15.48 4.12 0.71
C HIS A 36 -15.68 5.62 1.01
N GLU A 37 -15.65 6.02 2.29
CA GLU A 37 -15.66 7.44 2.66
C GLU A 37 -14.45 8.20 2.11
N TRP A 38 -13.26 7.59 2.10
CA TRP A 38 -12.06 8.19 1.51
C TRP A 38 -12.17 8.28 -0.01
N MET A 39 -12.66 7.22 -0.65
CA MET A 39 -12.86 7.16 -2.10
C MET A 39 -14.03 8.02 -2.59
N SER A 40 -14.59 8.86 -1.73
CA SER A 40 -15.51 9.94 -2.08
C SER A 40 -14.79 11.30 -2.25
N ASP A 41 -13.51 11.41 -1.88
CA ASP A 41 -12.70 12.63 -2.02
C ASP A 41 -12.16 12.77 -3.46
N PRO A 42 -12.54 13.83 -4.21
CA PRO A 42 -12.05 14.06 -5.56
C PRO A 42 -10.53 14.24 -5.67
N GLU A 43 -9.85 14.80 -4.66
CA GLU A 43 -8.38 14.92 -4.68
C GLU A 43 -7.75 13.53 -4.61
N LEU A 44 -8.25 12.66 -3.74
CA LEU A 44 -7.74 11.31 -3.59
C LEU A 44 -7.94 10.49 -4.87
N LEU A 45 -9.16 10.51 -5.42
CA LEU A 45 -9.50 9.82 -6.67
C LEU A 45 -8.61 10.26 -7.84
N ALA A 46 -8.37 11.57 -7.97
CA ALA A 46 -7.51 12.10 -9.03
C ALA A 46 -6.04 11.65 -8.89
N LEU A 47 -5.53 11.58 -7.65
CA LEU A 47 -4.15 11.16 -7.38
C LEU A 47 -3.93 9.65 -7.56
N THR A 48 -4.97 8.84 -7.37
CA THR A 48 -4.94 7.38 -7.56
C THR A 48 -5.49 6.93 -8.92
N CYS A 49 -5.84 7.88 -9.81
CA CYS A 49 -6.50 7.63 -11.09
C CYS A 49 -7.71 6.67 -10.96
N SER A 50 -8.45 6.79 -9.86
CA SER A 50 -9.58 5.92 -9.53
C SER A 50 -10.91 6.57 -9.86
N GLU A 51 -11.90 5.75 -10.20
CA GLU A 51 -13.29 6.18 -10.38
C GLU A 51 -14.09 5.92 -9.08
N PRO A 52 -15.07 6.77 -8.74
CA PRO A 52 -15.90 6.53 -7.58
C PRO A 52 -16.78 5.30 -7.79
N LEU A 53 -16.81 4.42 -6.78
CA LEU A 53 -17.70 3.26 -6.73
C LEU A 53 -18.84 3.51 -5.75
N SER A 54 -20.00 2.89 -5.95
CA SER A 54 -21.02 2.77 -4.90
C SER A 54 -20.53 1.85 -3.76
N LEU A 55 -21.14 1.95 -2.58
CA LEU A 55 -20.76 1.09 -1.46
C LEU A 55 -20.87 -0.42 -1.79
N ALA A 56 -21.89 -0.82 -2.55
CA ALA A 56 -22.06 -2.21 -2.95
C ALA A 56 -20.98 -2.67 -3.93
N GLU A 57 -20.58 -1.79 -4.87
CA GLU A 57 -19.47 -2.05 -5.79
C GLU A 57 -18.13 -2.11 -5.04
N GLU A 58 -17.92 -1.27 -4.01
CA GLU A 58 -16.72 -1.33 -3.16
C GLU A 58 -16.66 -2.63 -2.35
N GLU A 59 -17.79 -3.14 -1.85
CA GLU A 59 -17.85 -4.44 -1.18
C GLU A 59 -17.49 -5.61 -2.12
N GLU A 60 -17.89 -5.54 -3.39
CA GLU A 60 -17.51 -6.53 -4.41
C GLU A 60 -16.03 -6.40 -4.79
N ASN A 61 -15.57 -5.17 -5.01
CA ASN A 61 -14.18 -4.87 -5.31
C ASN A 61 -13.25 -5.36 -4.18
N GLN A 62 -13.56 -5.08 -2.92
CA GLN A 62 -12.80 -5.56 -1.76
C GLN A 62 -12.65 -7.09 -1.75
N LYS A 63 -13.73 -7.83 -2.02
CA LYS A 63 -13.68 -9.31 -2.08
C LYS A 63 -12.75 -9.78 -3.18
N SER A 64 -12.90 -9.23 -4.39
CA SER A 64 -12.04 -9.58 -5.53
C SER A 64 -10.56 -9.24 -5.29
N TRP A 65 -10.28 -8.20 -4.51
CA TRP A 65 -8.92 -7.78 -4.15
C TRP A 65 -8.31 -8.66 -3.07
N LEU A 66 -9.12 -9.16 -2.14
CA LEU A 66 -8.69 -10.10 -1.10
C LEU A 66 -8.40 -11.50 -1.66
N GLU A 67 -9.12 -11.91 -2.71
CA GLU A 67 -9.00 -13.22 -3.36
C GLU A 67 -8.04 -13.22 -4.57
N SER A 68 -7.36 -12.11 -4.83
CA SER A 68 -6.48 -11.95 -5.99
C SER A 68 -5.09 -12.55 -5.74
N ASP A 69 -4.63 -13.38 -6.67
CA ASP A 69 -3.29 -13.99 -6.64
C ASP A 69 -2.18 -13.04 -7.14
N ASP A 70 -2.56 -11.91 -7.72
CA ASP A 70 -1.68 -10.92 -8.34
C ASP A 70 -1.71 -9.55 -7.65
N LYS A 71 -2.41 -9.44 -6.51
CA LYS A 71 -2.49 -8.21 -5.71
C LYS A 71 -2.25 -8.50 -4.25
N LEU A 72 -1.51 -7.62 -3.59
CA LEU A 72 -1.34 -7.61 -2.16
C LEU A 72 -1.89 -6.28 -1.67
N THR A 73 -2.96 -6.31 -0.87
CA THR A 73 -3.71 -5.11 -0.50
C THR A 73 -3.75 -4.94 1.00
N PHE A 74 -3.21 -3.83 1.49
CA PHE A 74 -3.10 -3.58 2.93
C PHE A 74 -3.69 -2.23 3.32
N ILE A 75 -4.37 -2.21 4.46
CA ILE A 75 -4.76 -1.00 5.17
C ILE A 75 -3.64 -0.60 6.14
N ILE A 76 -3.30 0.68 6.13
CA ILE A 76 -2.33 1.28 7.05
C ILE A 76 -3.05 1.66 8.34
N LEU A 77 -2.71 0.99 9.43
CA LEU A 77 -3.22 1.29 10.76
C LEU A 77 -2.16 1.93 11.65
N ARG A 78 -2.58 2.89 12.47
CA ARG A 78 -1.80 3.42 13.59
C ARG A 78 -2.58 3.23 14.89
N LYS A 79 -1.89 2.92 15.97
CA LYS A 79 -2.53 2.83 17.30
C LYS A 79 -3.07 4.21 17.68
N GLY A 80 -4.38 4.32 17.86
CA GLY A 80 -5.07 5.58 18.20
C GLY A 80 -4.91 5.93 19.68
N ALA A 81 -4.91 7.23 19.99
CA ALA A 81 -4.79 7.73 21.37
C ALA A 81 -6.14 7.78 22.11
N THR A 82 -7.22 8.25 21.47
CA THR A 82 -8.59 8.37 22.04
C THR A 82 -9.58 8.81 20.94
N GLY A 83 -10.85 8.37 20.98
CA GLY A 83 -11.95 9.04 20.25
C GLY A 83 -12.65 8.21 19.18
N ASP A 84 -12.13 8.19 17.95
CA ASP A 84 -12.92 7.88 16.73
C ASP A 84 -12.50 6.58 16.00
N SER A 85 -11.77 5.71 16.67
CA SER A 85 -11.09 4.55 16.08
C SER A 85 -11.93 3.28 15.94
N ALA A 86 -11.68 2.50 14.87
CA ALA A 86 -12.11 1.11 14.77
C ALA A 86 -11.48 0.27 15.90
N THR A 87 -12.25 -0.68 16.44
CA THR A 87 -11.82 -1.56 17.54
C THR A 87 -11.53 -2.95 17.00
N ASP A 88 -10.35 -3.50 17.31
CA ASP A 88 -10.11 -4.92 17.09
C ASP A 88 -10.75 -5.77 18.21
N ASN A 89 -10.77 -7.10 18.03
CA ASN A 89 -11.30 -8.04 19.03
C ASN A 89 -10.56 -8.00 20.39
N SER A 90 -9.40 -7.33 20.47
CA SER A 90 -8.64 -7.14 21.70
C SER A 90 -8.96 -5.82 22.42
N GLY A 91 -9.85 -5.00 21.85
CA GLY A 91 -10.24 -3.70 22.38
C GLY A 91 -9.22 -2.58 22.09
N VAL A 92 -8.21 -2.85 21.26
CA VAL A 92 -7.24 -1.83 20.84
C VAL A 92 -7.87 -0.99 19.73
N ARG A 93 -7.75 0.32 19.89
CA ARG A 93 -8.25 1.33 18.96
C ARG A 93 -7.19 1.65 17.92
N TYR A 94 -7.58 1.63 16.65
CA TYR A 94 -6.71 2.03 15.53
C TYR A 94 -7.32 3.12 14.66
N GLU A 95 -6.46 4.00 14.19
CA GLU A 95 -6.74 4.96 13.13
C GLU A 95 -6.35 4.32 11.80
N MET A 96 -7.30 4.25 10.86
CA MET A 96 -7.03 3.93 9.46
C MET A 96 -6.44 5.19 8.80
N LEU A 97 -5.27 5.07 8.20
CA LEU A 97 -4.52 6.21 7.65
C LEU A 97 -4.47 6.23 6.12
N GLY A 98 -4.84 5.12 5.48
CA GLY A 98 -4.75 4.91 4.05
C GLY A 98 -4.50 3.44 3.73
N ASP A 99 -3.97 3.18 2.55
CA ASP A 99 -3.68 1.85 2.03
C ASP A 99 -2.30 1.79 1.35
N CYS A 100 -1.78 0.58 1.23
CA CYS A 100 -0.51 0.31 0.57
C CYS A 100 -0.60 -1.04 -0.14
N ASN A 101 -0.45 -0.99 -1.46
CA ASN A 101 -0.72 -2.13 -2.33
C ASN A 101 0.52 -2.53 -3.12
N ALA A 102 0.62 -3.80 -3.49
CA ALA A 102 1.54 -4.28 -4.50
C ALA A 102 0.79 -5.06 -5.59
N PHE A 103 1.05 -4.74 -6.86
CA PHE A 103 0.54 -5.45 -8.03
C PHE A 103 1.66 -6.29 -8.63
N LEU A 104 1.46 -7.60 -8.72
CA LEU A 104 2.46 -8.55 -9.19
C LEU A 104 2.39 -8.62 -10.71
N SER A 105 3.47 -8.25 -11.40
CA SER A 105 3.49 -8.24 -12.86
C SER A 105 3.38 -9.67 -13.41
N THR A 106 2.49 -9.86 -14.38
CA THR A 106 2.33 -11.11 -15.14
C THR A 106 3.23 -11.16 -16.38
N GLN A 107 3.73 -10.01 -16.83
CA GLN A 107 4.63 -9.91 -17.99
C GLN A 107 6.09 -10.13 -17.61
N ASP A 108 6.47 -9.67 -16.42
CA ASP A 108 7.79 -9.87 -15.83
C ASP A 108 7.61 -10.32 -14.38
N ASP A 109 7.77 -11.62 -14.13
CA ASP A 109 7.54 -12.20 -12.81
C ASP A 109 8.63 -11.87 -11.78
N THR A 110 9.59 -11.02 -12.14
CA THR A 110 10.58 -10.45 -11.22
C THR A 110 10.15 -9.12 -10.61
N GLU A 111 9.09 -8.50 -11.14
CA GLU A 111 8.67 -7.15 -10.78
C GLU A 111 7.34 -7.13 -9.99
N ALA A 112 7.26 -6.24 -9.01
CA ALA A 112 6.03 -5.87 -8.32
C ALA A 112 5.87 -4.35 -8.34
N GLU A 113 4.73 -3.85 -8.76
CA GLU A 113 4.40 -2.43 -8.73
C GLU A 113 3.84 -2.06 -7.36
N VAL A 114 4.33 -0.97 -6.76
CA VAL A 114 3.90 -0.50 -5.44
C VAL A 114 3.11 0.79 -5.53
N GLU A 115 2.03 0.83 -4.76
CA GLU A 115 1.18 2.01 -4.57
C GLU A 115 1.01 2.29 -3.09
N VAL A 116 0.95 3.57 -2.72
CA VAL A 116 0.63 4.01 -1.36
C VAL A 116 -0.21 5.26 -1.42
N SER A 117 -1.27 5.28 -0.62
CA SER A 117 -2.24 6.37 -0.57
C SER A 117 -2.55 6.67 0.89
N LEU A 118 -2.56 7.96 1.26
CA LEU A 118 -2.91 8.41 2.60
C LEU A 118 -4.24 9.15 2.52
N SER A 119 -5.20 8.76 3.36
CA SER A 119 -6.58 9.25 3.31
C SER A 119 -6.75 10.70 3.73
N GLU A 120 -5.79 11.24 4.49
CA GLU A 120 -5.80 12.63 4.94
C GLU A 120 -4.43 13.26 4.75
N SER A 121 -4.42 14.53 4.33
CA SER A 121 -3.18 15.30 4.15
C SER A 121 -2.43 15.55 5.46
N SER A 122 -3.13 15.53 6.59
CA SER A 122 -2.59 15.66 7.96
C SER A 122 -1.56 14.57 8.31
N TYR A 123 -1.64 13.40 7.67
CA TYR A 123 -0.69 12.29 7.88
C TYR A 123 0.54 12.36 6.96
N ARG A 124 0.55 13.28 5.98
CA ARG A 124 1.70 13.49 5.08
C ARG A 124 2.86 14.06 5.88
N ARG A 125 4.09 13.80 5.44
CA ARG A 125 5.35 14.25 6.07
C ARG A 125 5.61 13.72 7.50
N LEU A 126 4.81 12.79 8.00
CA LEU A 126 5.04 12.10 9.28
C LEU A 126 5.84 10.79 9.15
N GLY A 127 6.31 10.46 7.94
CA GLY A 127 7.04 9.21 7.66
C GLY A 127 6.16 7.97 7.49
N VAL A 128 4.83 8.10 7.57
CA VAL A 128 3.86 6.99 7.46
C VAL A 128 4.03 6.22 6.15
N ALA A 129 3.95 6.90 5.00
CA ALA A 129 4.09 6.25 3.68
C ALA A 129 5.46 5.58 3.50
N GLN A 130 6.52 6.20 4.03
CA GLN A 130 7.88 5.67 3.96
C GLN A 130 8.02 4.37 4.76
N GLU A 131 7.45 4.31 5.96
CA GLU A 131 7.45 3.10 6.78
C GLU A 131 6.57 2.00 6.16
N ALA A 132 5.39 2.35 5.65
CA ALA A 132 4.49 1.42 4.96
C ALA A 132 5.17 0.75 3.75
N ILE A 133 5.75 1.54 2.84
CA ILE A 133 6.45 0.99 1.66
C ILE A 133 7.62 0.11 2.08
N ARG A 134 8.40 0.49 3.09
CA ARG A 134 9.50 -0.36 3.59
C ARG A 134 9.01 -1.71 4.10
N LEU A 135 7.92 -1.72 4.87
CA LEU A 135 7.31 -2.97 5.34
C LEU A 135 6.89 -3.85 4.17
N LEU A 136 6.23 -3.27 3.17
CA LEU A 136 5.79 -3.97 1.98
C LEU A 136 6.98 -4.49 1.16
N MET A 137 8.04 -3.69 0.97
CA MET A 137 9.27 -4.12 0.31
C MET A 137 9.91 -5.34 0.99
N VAL A 138 10.02 -5.33 2.32
CA VAL A 138 10.55 -6.48 3.08
C VAL A 138 9.65 -7.70 2.92
N TYR A 139 8.33 -7.51 2.95
CA TYR A 139 7.38 -8.59 2.76
C TYR A 139 7.52 -9.22 1.37
N VAL A 140 7.52 -8.39 0.31
CA VAL A 140 7.66 -8.84 -1.07
C VAL A 140 8.98 -9.60 -1.26
N ALA A 141 10.11 -9.03 -0.80
CA ALA A 141 11.42 -9.65 -0.95
C ALA A 141 11.52 -11.05 -0.32
N ARG A 142 10.87 -11.25 0.83
CA ARG A 142 10.99 -12.49 1.62
C ARG A 142 9.94 -13.54 1.31
N ASN A 143 8.75 -13.12 0.92
CA ASN A 143 7.59 -14.00 0.83
C ASN A 143 7.09 -14.18 -0.60
N VAL A 144 7.27 -13.21 -1.49
CA VAL A 144 6.71 -13.32 -2.84
C VAL A 144 7.77 -13.93 -3.78
N PRO A 145 7.59 -15.17 -4.27
CA PRO A 145 8.64 -15.86 -5.03
C PRO A 145 9.03 -15.09 -6.28
N ARG A 146 10.33 -15.06 -6.59
CA ARG A 146 10.92 -14.42 -7.78
C ARG A 146 10.85 -12.89 -7.83
N ARG A 147 10.06 -12.22 -6.99
CA ARG A 147 9.93 -10.76 -7.01
C ARG A 147 11.17 -10.14 -6.38
N ARG A 148 12.03 -9.58 -7.24
CA ARG A 148 13.33 -9.01 -6.89
C ARG A 148 13.42 -7.53 -7.20
N ARG A 149 12.37 -6.91 -7.74
CA ARG A 149 12.33 -5.49 -8.05
C ARG A 149 10.96 -4.91 -7.75
N MET A 150 10.94 -3.73 -7.13
CA MET A 150 9.75 -2.90 -6.97
C MET A 150 9.74 -1.81 -8.03
N ILE A 151 8.57 -1.53 -8.59
CA ILE A 151 8.31 -0.47 -9.56
C ILE A 151 7.34 0.53 -8.95
N ALA A 152 7.58 1.82 -9.13
CA ALA A 152 6.63 2.87 -8.79
C ALA A 152 6.34 3.69 -10.05
N LYS A 153 5.07 3.82 -10.39
CA LYS A 153 4.60 4.67 -11.50
C LYS A 153 3.90 5.88 -10.88
N ILE A 154 4.38 7.07 -11.22
CA ILE A 154 3.96 8.29 -10.53
C ILE A 154 3.69 9.36 -11.56
N LEU A 155 2.54 10.03 -11.45
CA LEU A 155 2.23 11.20 -12.28
C LEU A 155 3.35 12.26 -12.17
N THR A 156 3.77 12.83 -13.30
CA THR A 156 4.94 13.72 -13.35
C THR A 156 4.81 14.95 -12.46
N HIS A 157 3.57 15.40 -12.18
CA HIS A 157 3.27 16.52 -11.31
C HIS A 157 3.15 16.16 -9.83
N ASN A 158 3.13 14.87 -9.45
CA ASN A 158 3.08 14.42 -8.06
C ASN A 158 4.47 14.44 -7.42
N THR A 159 4.98 15.66 -7.22
CA THR A 159 6.32 15.93 -6.67
C THR A 159 6.54 15.33 -5.28
N ALA A 160 5.49 15.18 -4.47
CA ALA A 160 5.58 14.58 -3.14
C ALA A 160 5.88 13.07 -3.21
N SER A 161 5.18 12.34 -4.07
CA SER A 161 5.46 10.92 -4.29
C SER A 161 6.81 10.72 -4.96
N ILE A 162 7.20 11.58 -5.92
CA ILE A 162 8.53 11.53 -6.55
C ILE A 162 9.63 11.68 -5.48
N ASP A 163 9.54 12.66 -4.58
CA ASP A 163 10.51 12.85 -3.49
C ASP A 163 10.54 11.65 -2.53
N LEU A 164 9.37 11.09 -2.18
CA LEU A 164 9.26 9.89 -1.35
C LEU A 164 10.01 8.71 -1.97
N PHE A 165 9.71 8.38 -3.22
CA PHE A 165 10.30 7.21 -3.88
C PHE A 165 11.78 7.40 -4.19
N THR A 166 12.21 8.60 -4.61
CA THR A 166 13.61 8.87 -4.94
C THR A 166 14.45 9.12 -3.69
N ASN A 167 14.25 10.25 -3.01
CA ASN A 167 15.14 10.73 -1.96
C ASN A 167 14.98 9.98 -0.61
N ARG A 168 13.83 9.35 -0.36
CA ARG A 168 13.56 8.68 0.94
C ARG A 168 13.60 7.17 0.88
N LEU A 169 13.35 6.58 -0.28
CA LEU A 169 13.29 5.15 -0.50
C LEU A 169 14.35 4.65 -1.49
N GLY A 170 15.06 5.54 -2.18
CA GLY A 170 16.18 5.20 -3.06
C GLY A 170 15.76 4.44 -4.32
N PHE A 171 14.57 4.73 -4.86
CA PHE A 171 14.19 4.26 -6.19
C PHE A 171 14.90 5.12 -7.24
N GLU A 172 15.34 4.46 -8.32
CA GLU A 172 15.99 5.10 -9.45
C GLU A 172 15.00 5.29 -10.59
N HIS A 173 15.01 6.47 -11.21
CA HIS A 173 14.26 6.72 -12.43
C HIS A 173 14.78 5.82 -13.57
N PHE A 174 13.88 5.25 -14.37
CA PHE A 174 14.29 4.44 -15.51
C PHE A 174 13.47 4.66 -16.79
N ARG A 175 12.31 5.31 -16.72
CA ARG A 175 11.46 5.55 -17.90
C ARG A 175 10.45 6.67 -17.64
N ASP A 176 10.12 7.44 -18.68
CA ASP A 176 8.94 8.31 -18.71
C ASP A 176 7.93 7.81 -19.75
N LEU A 177 6.64 7.76 -19.40
CA LEU A 177 5.54 7.46 -20.32
C LEU A 177 4.69 8.71 -20.50
N LYS A 178 5.05 9.52 -21.51
CA LYS A 178 4.35 10.77 -21.83
C LYS A 178 2.86 10.61 -22.14
N VAL A 179 2.46 9.46 -22.68
CA VAL A 179 1.05 9.18 -23.02
C VAL A 179 0.16 9.09 -21.77
N PHE A 180 0.73 8.76 -20.62
CA PHE A 180 0.04 8.68 -19.33
C PHE A 180 0.47 9.79 -18.35
N ASP A 181 1.35 10.71 -18.78
CA ASP A 181 1.97 11.71 -17.91
C ASP A 181 2.64 11.11 -16.65
N GLU A 182 3.34 9.98 -16.82
CA GLU A 182 3.98 9.25 -15.73
C GLU A 182 5.51 9.21 -15.84
N SER A 183 6.17 9.26 -14.69
CA SER A 183 7.57 8.87 -14.49
C SER A 183 7.63 7.55 -13.72
N HIS A 184 8.42 6.60 -14.22
CA HIS A 184 8.56 5.26 -13.66
C HIS A 184 9.92 5.12 -12.97
N PHE A 185 9.86 4.57 -11.76
CA PHE A 185 11.00 4.37 -10.89
C PHE A 185 11.11 2.91 -10.48
N ARG A 186 12.33 2.44 -10.23
CA ARG A 186 12.57 1.05 -9.83
C ARG A 186 13.54 0.96 -8.66
N ARG A 187 13.42 -0.12 -7.90
CA ARG A 187 14.38 -0.48 -6.87
C ARG A 187 14.50 -1.99 -6.76
N ASP A 188 15.73 -2.50 -6.83
CA ASP A 188 15.98 -3.91 -6.57
C ASP A 188 15.83 -4.21 -5.08
N LEU A 189 15.27 -5.38 -4.76
CA LEU A 189 14.98 -5.85 -3.43
C LEU A 189 16.09 -6.76 -2.92
N THR A 190 16.59 -6.47 -1.73
CA THR A 190 17.51 -7.34 -1.00
C THR A 190 16.78 -8.07 0.12
N ASP A 191 17.16 -9.32 0.38
CA ASP A 191 16.53 -10.18 1.42
C ASP A 191 16.60 -9.55 2.84
N ASP A 192 17.55 -8.66 3.04
CA ASP A 192 17.82 -7.99 4.30
C ASP A 192 16.90 -6.78 4.57
N GLY A 193 16.17 -6.27 3.58
CA GLY A 193 15.12 -5.25 3.78
C GLY A 193 15.57 -3.96 4.48
N VAL A 194 16.89 -3.74 4.60
CA VAL A 194 17.49 -2.57 5.25
C VAL A 194 18.51 -1.97 4.30
N VAL A 195 18.12 -0.86 3.68
CA VAL A 195 18.99 0.29 3.42
C VAL A 195 18.19 1.54 3.76
#